data_AF-A0A7C6L782-F1
#
_entry.id   AF-A0A7C6L782-F1
#
_cell.length_a   1.000
_cell.length_b   1.000
_cell.length_c   1.000
_cell.angle_alpha   90.00
_cell.angle_beta   90.00
_cell.angle_gamma   90.00
#
_symmetry.space_group_name_H-M   'P 1'
#
loop_
_entity.id
_entity.type
_entity.pdbx_description
1 polymer ?
#
loop_
_entity_poly.entity_id
_entity_poly.type
_entity_poly.pdbx_seq_one_letter_code
_entity_poly.pdbx_strand_id
1 'polypeptide(L)'
;MKTHLFSFWMVLLSMNIYADSYITLYTKCGKTIEAIILAEMSAAEIAEANSYYTSTYPNATYLASATQTYNCHSYAWNMSQGGQTCWLNATVNSLNDNISKYWSRDYYSSTEESKTQKIFYYQSDHSAVVSSISGMYESKWGRAPLMRHAPGYGPYSNMDKRFYCRHDVVYESLQCSNGTGTTRVGVSSTYSVKYPGDLPFGSYVLPTWIVEDGKGEDVIGTKANVTISGTIATISFNASGIYEVSYNLHLSGGEMLASYWFEPIVEL
;
A
#
# COMPACT_ATOMS: atom_id res chain seq x y z
N MET A 1 13.38 78.48 -16.58
CA MET A 1 12.30 77.52 -16.30
C MET A 1 12.50 76.28 -17.16
N LYS A 2 13.00 75.17 -16.59
CA LYS A 2 12.90 73.83 -17.17
C LYS A 2 12.72 72.84 -16.01
N THR A 3 11.49 72.40 -15.83
CA THR A 3 11.09 71.42 -14.82
C THR A 3 11.18 70.04 -15.48
N HIS A 4 12.05 69.16 -14.99
CA HIS A 4 12.09 67.77 -15.43
C HIS A 4 11.19 66.95 -14.51
N LEU A 5 10.09 66.42 -15.03
CA LEU A 5 9.29 65.40 -14.35
C LEU A 5 10.02 64.05 -14.47
N PHE A 6 10.44 63.49 -13.34
CA PHE A 6 10.79 62.09 -13.23
C PHE A 6 9.50 61.28 -12.98
N SER A 7 9.09 60.48 -13.95
CA SER A 7 8.00 59.52 -13.80
C SER A 7 8.56 58.23 -13.18
N PHE A 8 8.15 57.92 -11.95
CA PHE A 8 8.47 56.67 -11.28
C PHE A 8 7.44 55.60 -11.71
N TRP A 9 7.86 54.66 -12.55
CA TRP A 9 7.04 53.50 -12.91
C TRP A 9 7.13 52.46 -11.78
N MET A 10 6.06 52.30 -11.02
CA MET A 10 5.94 51.27 -9.99
C MET A 10 5.46 49.97 -10.66
N VAL A 11 6.38 49.02 -10.85
CA VAL A 11 6.03 47.66 -11.30
C VAL A 11 5.37 46.94 -10.13
N LEU A 12 4.05 46.73 -10.20
CA LEU A 12 3.33 45.85 -9.29
C LEU A 12 3.69 44.40 -9.65
N LEU A 13 4.58 43.80 -8.84
CA LEU A 13 4.87 42.37 -8.91
C LEU A 13 3.69 41.62 -8.25
N SER A 14 2.80 41.04 -9.05
CA SER A 14 1.74 40.17 -8.54
C SER A 14 2.37 38.86 -8.04
N MET A 15 2.52 38.73 -6.72
CA MET A 15 2.85 37.46 -6.09
C MET A 15 1.57 36.60 -6.07
N ASN A 16 1.50 35.61 -6.96
CA ASN A 16 0.50 34.56 -6.86
C ASN A 16 0.92 33.64 -5.70
N ILE A 17 0.31 33.83 -4.53
CA ILE A 17 0.42 32.87 -3.42
C ILE A 17 -0.57 31.75 -3.74
N TYR A 18 -0.10 30.69 -4.39
CA TYR A 18 -0.86 29.44 -4.46
C TYR A 18 -0.77 28.78 -3.08
N ALA A 19 -1.88 28.70 -2.37
CA ALA A 19 -1.97 27.89 -1.16
C ALA A 19 -2.03 26.42 -1.57
N ASP A 20 -1.18 25.59 -0.98
CA ASP A 20 -1.22 24.14 -1.17
C ASP A 20 -2.57 23.60 -0.70
N SER A 21 -3.24 22.82 -1.57
CA SER A 21 -4.52 22.19 -1.24
C SER A 21 -4.28 20.76 -0.78
N TYR A 22 -4.63 20.46 0.46
CA TYR A 22 -4.49 19.12 1.02
C TYR A 22 -5.71 18.26 0.74
N ILE A 23 -5.49 16.99 0.45
CA ILE A 23 -6.52 15.97 0.27
C ILE A 23 -6.18 14.72 1.08
N THR A 24 -7.22 13.94 1.41
CA THR A 24 -7.06 12.62 2.02
C THR A 24 -7.26 11.53 0.97
N LEU A 25 -6.26 10.68 0.81
CA LEU A 25 -6.36 9.43 0.05
C LEU A 25 -6.50 8.25 1.00
N TYR A 26 -6.82 7.08 0.44
CA TYR A 26 -6.93 5.85 1.19
C TYR A 26 -6.07 4.77 0.55
N THR A 27 -5.31 4.03 1.36
CA THR A 27 -4.66 2.79 0.91
C THR A 27 -5.72 1.77 0.50
N LYS A 28 -5.29 0.68 -0.14
CA LYS A 28 -6.20 -0.44 -0.51
C LYS A 28 -6.94 -1.00 0.70
N CYS A 29 -6.28 -1.12 1.86
CA CYS A 29 -6.95 -1.54 3.11
C CYS A 29 -7.72 -0.40 3.82
N GLY A 30 -7.69 0.84 3.32
CA GLY A 30 -8.49 1.95 3.83
C GLY A 30 -7.83 2.78 4.93
N LYS A 31 -6.49 2.86 4.96
CA LYS A 31 -5.76 3.78 5.84
C LYS A 31 -5.63 5.16 5.19
N THR A 32 -5.73 6.21 5.99
CA THR A 32 -5.65 7.59 5.51
C THR A 32 -4.22 8.00 5.17
N ILE A 33 -4.05 8.52 3.96
CA ILE A 33 -2.83 9.13 3.43
C ILE A 33 -3.08 10.61 3.22
N GLU A 34 -2.20 11.47 3.72
CA GLU A 34 -2.24 12.89 3.41
C GLU A 34 -1.52 13.15 2.08
N ALA A 35 -2.15 13.90 1.19
CA ALA A 35 -1.59 14.28 -0.11
C ALA A 35 -1.85 15.76 -0.41
N ILE A 36 -1.14 16.30 -1.39
CA ILE A 36 -1.21 17.70 -1.77
C ILE A 36 -1.54 17.80 -3.26
N ILE A 37 -2.48 18.66 -3.61
CA ILE A 37 -2.73 19.10 -4.98
C ILE A 37 -1.91 20.35 -5.22
N LEU A 38 -0.91 20.22 -6.09
CA LEU A 38 -0.01 21.30 -6.47
C LEU A 38 -0.39 21.82 -7.86
N ALA A 39 -0.26 23.13 -8.04
CA ALA A 39 -0.32 23.74 -9.36
C ALA A 39 0.84 23.25 -10.23
N GLU A 40 0.61 23.26 -11.54
CA GLU A 40 1.63 22.85 -12.50
C GLU A 40 2.69 23.93 -12.71
N MET A 41 3.90 23.50 -13.07
CA MET A 41 4.98 24.38 -13.51
C MET A 41 4.69 25.02 -14.88
N SER A 42 5.41 26.09 -15.21
CA SER A 42 5.38 26.63 -16.55
C SER A 42 5.96 25.65 -17.59
N ALA A 43 5.56 25.81 -18.85
CA ALA A 43 6.11 24.99 -19.94
C ALA A 43 7.64 25.12 -20.08
N ALA A 44 8.20 26.29 -19.74
CA ALA A 44 9.64 26.54 -19.76
C ALA A 44 10.37 25.74 -18.67
N GLU A 45 9.86 25.75 -17.44
CA GLU A 45 10.41 24.97 -16.33
C GLU A 45 10.33 23.46 -16.60
N ILE A 46 9.22 22.99 -17.20
CA ILE A 46 9.07 21.59 -17.62
C ILE A 46 10.14 21.23 -18.66
N ALA A 47 10.34 22.07 -19.69
CA ALA A 47 11.32 21.83 -20.74
C ALA A 47 12.75 21.83 -20.21
N GLU A 48 13.08 22.77 -19.32
CA GLU A 48 14.40 22.86 -18.68
C GLU A 48 14.69 21.62 -17.83
N ALA A 49 13.75 21.22 -16.97
CA ALA A 49 13.89 20.01 -16.17
C ALA A 49 14.06 18.77 -17.06
N ASN A 50 13.25 18.61 -18.11
CA ASN A 50 13.38 17.51 -19.05
C ASN A 50 14.80 17.47 -19.66
N SER A 51 15.30 18.60 -20.14
CA SER A 51 16.63 18.70 -20.77
C SER A 51 17.75 18.42 -19.78
N TYR A 52 17.67 18.96 -18.57
CA TYR A 52 18.71 18.78 -17.55
C TYR A 52 18.83 17.30 -17.16
N TYR A 53 17.73 16.62 -16.82
CA TYR A 53 17.80 15.25 -16.34
C TYR A 53 18.12 14.24 -17.45
N THR A 54 17.64 14.45 -18.67
CA THR A 54 17.99 13.57 -19.80
C THR A 54 19.45 13.69 -20.22
N SER A 55 20.04 14.90 -20.14
CA SER A 55 21.46 15.10 -20.41
C SER A 55 22.36 14.63 -19.25
N THR A 56 21.97 14.85 -18.01
CA THR A 56 22.77 14.49 -16.82
C THR A 56 22.74 12.99 -16.54
N TYR A 57 21.64 12.30 -16.86
CA TYR A 57 21.47 10.86 -16.59
C TYR A 57 21.27 10.04 -17.88
N PRO A 58 22.29 9.98 -18.77
CA PRO A 58 22.13 9.39 -20.11
C PRO A 58 21.88 7.88 -20.11
N ASN A 59 22.14 7.17 -19.00
CA ASN A 59 21.85 5.74 -18.86
C ASN A 59 20.41 5.47 -18.37
N ALA A 60 19.62 6.51 -18.12
CA ALA A 60 18.20 6.39 -17.82
C ALA A 60 17.38 6.68 -19.09
N THR A 61 16.25 5.99 -19.25
CA THR A 61 15.32 6.21 -20.36
C THR A 61 14.22 7.16 -19.92
N TYR A 62 14.01 8.24 -20.66
CA TYR A 62 12.88 9.14 -20.48
C TYR A 62 11.56 8.47 -20.83
N LEU A 63 10.57 8.55 -19.93
CA LEU A 63 9.24 7.96 -20.13
C LEU A 63 8.13 9.01 -20.20
N ALA A 64 8.21 10.06 -19.37
CA ALA A 64 7.25 11.16 -19.38
C ALA A 64 7.84 12.45 -18.81
N SER A 65 7.24 13.59 -19.18
CA SER A 65 7.69 14.93 -18.80
C SER A 65 7.75 15.16 -17.28
N ALA A 66 8.61 16.11 -16.91
CA ALA A 66 8.54 16.79 -15.64
C ALA A 66 7.15 17.38 -15.42
N THR A 67 6.73 17.37 -14.16
CA THR A 67 5.46 17.91 -13.69
C THR A 67 5.53 18.00 -12.17
N GLN A 68 4.99 19.07 -11.61
CA GLN A 68 4.89 19.28 -10.17
C GLN A 68 3.64 18.64 -9.56
N THR A 69 2.70 18.20 -10.38
CA THR A 69 1.41 17.68 -9.90
C THR A 69 1.54 16.33 -9.17
N TYR A 70 2.64 15.58 -9.39
CA TYR A 70 2.95 14.36 -8.65
C TYR A 70 4.45 14.03 -8.60
N ASN A 71 4.82 13.24 -7.60
CA ASN A 71 6.20 12.81 -7.34
C ASN A 71 6.39 11.28 -7.39
N CYS A 72 7.57 10.82 -7.00
CA CYS A 72 7.98 9.41 -6.93
C CYS A 72 7.02 8.55 -6.10
N HIS A 73 6.64 9.03 -4.92
CA HIS A 73 5.77 8.31 -4.00
C HIS A 73 4.36 8.17 -4.58
N SER A 74 3.81 9.25 -5.14
CA SER A 74 2.50 9.19 -5.78
C SER A 74 2.48 8.28 -6.99
N TYR A 75 3.51 8.35 -7.85
CA TYR A 75 3.64 7.43 -8.98
C TYR A 75 3.66 5.97 -8.51
N ALA A 76 4.53 5.66 -7.52
CA ALA A 76 4.77 4.30 -7.08
C ALA A 76 3.61 3.69 -6.29
N TRP A 77 2.96 4.46 -5.40
CA TRP A 77 2.03 3.90 -4.42
C TRP A 77 0.56 4.21 -4.73
N ASN A 78 0.28 5.30 -5.44
CA ASN A 78 -1.09 5.78 -5.68
C ASN A 78 -1.49 5.66 -7.16
N MET A 79 -0.79 6.35 -8.07
CA MET A 79 -1.17 6.42 -9.49
C MET A 79 -1.04 5.08 -10.22
N SER A 80 0.01 4.31 -9.92
CA SER A 80 0.17 2.95 -10.49
C SER A 80 -0.86 1.93 -9.98
N GLN A 81 -1.74 2.33 -9.05
CA GLN A 81 -2.93 1.57 -8.64
C GLN A 81 -4.24 2.16 -9.18
N GLY A 82 -4.16 3.15 -10.09
CA GLY A 82 -5.32 3.85 -10.65
C GLY A 82 -5.77 5.07 -9.84
N GLY A 83 -4.98 5.52 -8.87
CA GLY A 83 -5.27 6.72 -8.08
C GLY A 83 -5.09 8.03 -8.85
N GLN A 84 -5.66 9.11 -8.30
CA GLN A 84 -5.56 10.45 -8.89
C GLN A 84 -4.16 11.06 -8.80
N THR A 85 -3.84 12.00 -9.66
CA THR A 85 -2.59 12.76 -9.59
C THR A 85 -2.54 13.63 -8.33
N CYS A 86 -1.46 13.51 -7.55
CA CYS A 86 -1.21 14.32 -6.36
C CYS A 86 0.26 14.22 -5.95
N TRP A 87 0.73 15.13 -5.10
CA TRP A 87 2.01 15.03 -4.42
C TRP A 87 1.88 14.26 -3.11
N LEU A 88 2.79 13.31 -2.85
CA LEU A 88 2.82 12.52 -1.62
C LEU A 88 4.15 12.70 -0.88
N ASN A 89 4.09 13.32 0.29
CA ASN A 89 5.26 13.37 1.18
C ASN A 89 5.42 12.02 1.89
N ALA A 90 6.66 11.54 2.02
CA ALA A 90 6.93 10.33 2.78
C ALA A 90 6.59 10.49 4.28
N THR A 91 6.83 11.69 4.82
CA THR A 91 6.70 12.05 6.23
C THR A 91 5.66 13.16 6.43
N VAL A 92 4.80 13.01 7.44
CA VAL A 92 3.90 14.04 7.98
C VAL A 92 4.32 14.41 9.40
N ASN A 93 4.36 13.44 10.33
CA ASN A 93 4.72 13.70 11.74
C ASN A 93 6.04 13.03 12.15
N SER A 94 6.33 11.85 11.60
CA SER A 94 7.54 11.08 11.92
C SER A 94 8.06 10.36 10.69
N LEU A 95 9.34 9.98 10.72
CA LEU A 95 10.05 9.46 9.55
C LEU A 95 9.25 8.37 8.81
N ASN A 96 8.86 8.66 7.57
CA ASN A 96 8.14 7.80 6.64
C ASN A 96 6.74 7.35 7.09
N ASP A 97 6.15 8.00 8.09
CA ASP A 97 4.86 7.63 8.68
C ASP A 97 3.68 7.71 7.70
N ASN A 98 3.78 8.54 6.67
CA ASN A 98 2.73 8.66 5.69
C ASN A 98 2.83 7.54 4.64
N ILE A 99 4.02 7.33 4.08
CA ILE A 99 4.20 6.36 2.99
C ILE A 99 4.23 4.92 3.48
N SER A 100 4.71 4.67 4.70
CA SER A 100 4.77 3.32 5.27
C SER A 100 3.42 2.65 5.46
N LYS A 101 2.34 3.43 5.54
CA LYS A 101 0.97 2.93 5.62
C LYS A 101 0.59 2.01 4.45
N TYR A 102 1.25 2.12 3.29
CA TYR A 102 1.00 1.23 2.14
C TYR A 102 1.52 -0.19 2.33
N TRP A 103 2.42 -0.44 3.31
CA TRP A 103 2.98 -1.78 3.56
C TRP A 103 2.94 -2.23 5.03
N SER A 104 2.78 -1.29 5.98
CA SER A 104 2.66 -1.63 7.39
C SER A 104 1.26 -2.16 7.67
N ARG A 105 1.11 -3.49 7.63
CA ARG A 105 -0.16 -4.21 7.82
C ARG A 105 -1.24 -3.75 6.84
N ASP A 106 -0.89 -3.62 5.57
CA ASP A 106 -1.78 -3.19 4.50
C ASP A 106 -1.77 -4.23 3.37
N TYR A 107 -2.12 -3.80 2.16
CA TYR A 107 -2.13 -4.62 0.96
C TYR A 107 -0.73 -5.11 0.56
N TYR A 108 0.32 -4.29 0.70
CA TYR A 108 1.68 -4.73 0.47
C TYR A 108 2.34 -5.21 1.77
N SER A 109 3.32 -6.09 1.65
CA SER A 109 4.20 -6.53 2.73
C SER A 109 5.66 -6.56 2.26
N SER A 110 6.59 -6.64 3.21
CA SER A 110 8.01 -6.74 2.91
C SER A 110 8.30 -8.02 2.12
N THR A 111 9.18 -7.93 1.13
CA THR A 111 9.62 -9.09 0.36
C THR A 111 11.09 -8.99 -0.02
N GLU A 112 11.58 -9.93 -0.81
CA GLU A 112 12.90 -9.92 -1.43
C GLU A 112 12.87 -9.25 -2.82
N GLU A 113 14.03 -8.76 -3.27
CA GLU A 113 14.17 -8.01 -4.52
C GLU A 113 13.61 -8.77 -5.75
N SER A 114 13.85 -10.07 -5.83
CA SER A 114 13.44 -10.91 -6.97
C SER A 114 11.92 -11.01 -7.15
N LYS A 115 11.15 -10.71 -6.10
CA LYS A 115 9.68 -10.77 -6.10
C LYS A 115 9.04 -9.39 -6.07
N THR A 116 9.81 -8.33 -5.87
CA THR A 116 9.27 -7.01 -5.56
C THR A 116 8.40 -6.44 -6.68
N GLN A 117 7.42 -5.62 -6.29
CA GLN A 117 6.60 -4.84 -7.21
C GLN A 117 6.80 -3.34 -6.97
N LYS A 118 7.02 -2.96 -5.71
CA LYS A 118 7.20 -1.58 -5.24
C LYS A 118 8.51 -1.47 -4.46
N ILE A 119 9.18 -0.33 -4.59
CA ILE A 119 10.45 -0.07 -3.92
C ILE A 119 10.33 1.25 -3.17
N PHE A 120 10.74 1.24 -1.90
CA PHE A 120 10.96 2.46 -1.12
C PHE A 120 12.44 2.53 -0.72
N TYR A 121 13.09 3.64 -1.04
CA TYR A 121 14.51 3.82 -0.76
C TYR A 121 14.70 4.44 0.61
N TYR A 122 14.57 3.70 1.72
CA TYR A 122 14.37 4.27 3.07
C TYR A 122 15.42 5.26 3.63
N GLN A 123 16.59 5.43 2.99
CA GLN A 123 17.56 6.51 3.30
C GLN A 123 17.62 7.59 2.21
N SER A 124 16.56 7.68 1.43
CA SER A 124 16.35 8.54 0.27
C SER A 124 14.85 8.86 0.19
N ASP A 125 14.45 10.11 -0.05
CA ASP A 125 13.02 10.44 -0.21
C ASP A 125 12.53 10.02 -1.61
N HIS A 126 12.52 8.69 -1.85
CA HIS A 126 12.35 8.12 -3.17
C HIS A 126 11.58 6.80 -3.18
N SER A 127 10.78 6.59 -4.22
CA SER A 127 10.05 5.36 -4.47
C SER A 127 10.01 5.05 -5.96
N ALA A 128 9.92 3.77 -6.28
CA ALA A 128 9.86 3.28 -7.65
C ALA A 128 8.93 2.06 -7.76
N VAL A 129 8.60 1.71 -8.99
CA VAL A 129 7.98 0.42 -9.35
C VAL A 129 8.95 -0.39 -10.17
N VAL A 130 8.82 -1.72 -10.13
CA VAL A 130 9.57 -2.58 -11.04
C VAL A 130 9.11 -2.33 -12.48
N SER A 131 10.07 -2.16 -13.40
CA SER A 131 9.79 -2.00 -14.81
C SER A 131 9.44 -3.34 -15.47
N SER A 132 8.75 -3.29 -16.60
CA SER A 132 8.64 -4.45 -17.50
C SER A 132 9.97 -4.85 -18.13
N ILE A 133 10.99 -3.98 -18.11
CA ILE A 133 12.35 -4.31 -18.53
C ILE A 133 13.10 -4.90 -17.34
N SER A 134 13.55 -6.15 -17.48
CA SER A 134 14.27 -6.88 -16.44
C SER A 134 15.46 -6.08 -15.88
N GLY A 135 15.56 -5.99 -14.56
CA GLY A 135 16.64 -5.29 -13.87
C GLY A 135 16.50 -3.77 -13.85
N MET A 136 15.39 -3.20 -14.32
CA MET A 136 15.14 -1.75 -14.33
C MET A 136 13.96 -1.38 -13.46
N TYR A 137 13.99 -0.19 -12.88
CA TYR A 137 12.88 0.41 -12.14
C TYR A 137 12.38 1.66 -12.86
N GLU A 138 11.14 2.06 -12.56
CA GLU A 138 10.52 3.28 -13.07
C GLU A 138 10.10 4.18 -11.92
N SER A 139 10.52 5.45 -11.98
CA SER A 139 10.23 6.42 -10.94
C SER A 139 10.22 7.85 -11.47
N LYS A 140 9.39 8.69 -10.85
CA LYS A 140 9.53 10.14 -10.98
C LYS A 140 10.73 10.60 -10.16
N TRP A 141 11.41 11.63 -10.62
CA TRP A 141 12.50 12.25 -9.85
C TRP A 141 12.03 13.56 -9.19
N GLY A 142 11.18 13.43 -8.17
CA GLY A 142 10.48 14.57 -7.56
C GLY A 142 9.53 15.20 -8.56
N ARG A 143 9.64 16.52 -8.78
CA ARG A 143 8.92 17.22 -9.85
C ARG A 143 9.51 17.00 -11.25
N ALA A 144 10.68 16.39 -11.34
CA ALA A 144 11.38 16.14 -12.60
C ALA A 144 10.81 14.94 -13.38
N PRO A 145 11.33 14.55 -14.56
CA PRO A 145 10.74 13.52 -15.42
C PRO A 145 10.45 12.17 -14.75
N LEU A 146 9.55 11.40 -15.37
CA LEU A 146 9.42 9.96 -15.13
C LEU A 146 10.50 9.25 -15.94
N MET A 147 11.33 8.47 -15.27
CA MET A 147 12.50 7.82 -15.85
C MET A 147 12.49 6.33 -15.55
N ARG A 148 12.97 5.54 -16.50
CA ARG A 148 13.38 4.15 -16.28
C ARG A 148 14.88 4.10 -16.05
N HIS A 149 15.33 3.48 -14.98
CA HIS A 149 16.74 3.48 -14.60
C HIS A 149 17.14 2.20 -13.86
N ALA A 150 18.44 1.95 -13.77
CA ALA A 150 18.97 0.86 -12.94
C ALA A 150 18.71 1.15 -11.44
N PRO A 151 18.62 0.12 -10.57
CA PRO A 151 18.22 0.28 -9.17
C PRO A 151 19.03 1.30 -8.36
N GLY A 152 20.32 1.46 -8.68
CA GLY A 152 21.24 2.39 -8.01
C GLY A 152 21.54 3.68 -8.77
N TYR A 153 20.84 3.97 -9.87
CA TYR A 153 21.16 5.08 -10.76
C TYR A 153 20.05 6.14 -10.78
N GLY A 154 20.37 7.36 -10.36
CA GLY A 154 19.42 8.46 -10.33
C GLY A 154 19.95 9.66 -9.55
N PRO A 155 19.13 10.72 -9.37
CA PRO A 155 19.57 11.97 -8.76
C PRO A 155 19.57 11.97 -7.23
N TYR A 156 19.47 10.81 -6.62
CA TYR A 156 19.34 10.67 -5.19
C TYR A 156 20.57 10.00 -4.58
N SER A 157 20.89 10.35 -3.34
CA SER A 157 21.86 9.62 -2.54
C SER A 157 21.27 8.30 -2.02
N ASN A 158 22.15 7.38 -1.61
CA ASN A 158 21.80 6.12 -0.93
C ASN A 158 20.83 5.23 -1.70
N MET A 159 20.92 5.22 -3.04
CA MET A 159 20.08 4.37 -3.89
C MET A 159 20.39 2.86 -3.77
N ASP A 160 21.33 2.45 -2.90
CA ASP A 160 21.56 1.07 -2.50
C ASP A 160 20.69 0.64 -1.30
N LYS A 161 20.07 1.59 -0.58
CA LYS A 161 19.25 1.33 0.61
C LYS A 161 17.78 1.20 0.24
N ARG A 162 17.32 -0.04 0.08
CA ARG A 162 15.99 -0.34 -0.48
C ARG A 162 15.18 -1.24 0.44
N PHE A 163 13.90 -0.91 0.55
CA PHE A 163 12.85 -1.72 1.13
C PHE A 163 11.94 -2.18 -0.01
N TYR A 164 11.73 -3.49 -0.10
CA TYR A 164 11.04 -4.13 -1.21
C TYR A 164 9.65 -4.58 -0.77
N CYS A 165 8.66 -4.37 -1.63
CA CYS A 165 7.27 -4.58 -1.30
C CYS A 165 6.53 -5.32 -2.40
N ARG A 166 5.70 -6.28 -1.99
CA ARG A 166 4.83 -7.07 -2.86
C ARG A 166 3.51 -7.35 -2.15
N HIS A 167 2.45 -7.51 -2.93
CA HIS A 167 1.21 -8.08 -2.44
C HIS A 167 1.18 -9.57 -2.78
N ASP A 168 0.88 -10.39 -1.78
CA ASP A 168 0.55 -11.81 -1.92
C ASP A 168 -0.65 -12.11 -1.02
N VAL A 169 -1.52 -13.01 -1.47
CA VAL A 169 -2.60 -13.54 -0.63
C VAL A 169 -2.01 -14.53 0.36
N VAL A 170 -2.32 -14.35 1.64
CA VAL A 170 -1.79 -15.21 2.71
C VAL A 170 -2.66 -16.46 2.84
N TYR A 171 -2.04 -17.64 2.89
CA TYR A 171 -2.72 -18.90 3.18
C TYR A 171 -1.98 -19.63 4.30
N GLU A 172 -2.61 -19.76 5.47
CA GLU A 172 -2.00 -20.40 6.64
C GLU A 172 -3.01 -21.22 7.45
N SER A 173 -2.52 -21.98 8.44
CA SER A 173 -3.39 -22.74 9.33
C SER A 173 -3.79 -21.93 10.57
N LEU A 174 -5.03 -22.12 11.03
CA LEU A 174 -5.43 -21.64 12.36
C LEU A 174 -4.76 -22.48 13.46
N GLN A 175 -4.58 -21.89 14.62
CA GLN A 175 -4.23 -22.61 15.85
C GLN A 175 -5.50 -23.09 16.54
N CYS A 176 -5.51 -24.34 17.03
CA CYS A 176 -6.60 -24.91 17.79
C CYS A 176 -6.16 -25.25 19.22
N SER A 177 -6.96 -24.90 20.24
CA SER A 177 -6.66 -25.22 21.65
C SER A 177 -6.56 -26.72 21.95
N ASN A 178 -7.27 -27.54 21.16
CA ASN A 178 -7.31 -29.00 21.33
C ASN A 178 -6.24 -29.73 20.50
N GLY A 179 -5.32 -29.00 19.85
CA GLY A 179 -4.21 -29.61 19.13
C GLY A 179 -4.61 -30.19 17.78
N THR A 180 -4.36 -31.48 17.57
CA THR A 180 -4.09 -32.11 16.26
C THR A 180 -5.30 -32.51 15.42
N GLY A 181 -6.40 -31.77 15.51
CA GLY A 181 -7.50 -31.92 14.55
C GLY A 181 -8.67 -32.80 15.01
N THR A 182 -8.59 -33.49 16.14
CA THR A 182 -9.74 -34.26 16.68
C THR A 182 -10.37 -33.57 17.89
N THR A 183 -11.70 -33.55 17.92
CA THR A 183 -12.51 -33.12 19.07
C THR A 183 -13.75 -34.00 19.21
N ARG A 184 -14.61 -33.73 20.20
CA ARG A 184 -15.85 -34.48 20.43
C ARG A 184 -17.07 -33.58 20.39
N VAL A 185 -18.23 -34.15 20.10
CA VAL A 185 -19.52 -33.46 20.17
C VAL A 185 -19.68 -32.80 21.54
N GLY A 186 -20.09 -31.53 21.55
CA GLY A 186 -20.31 -30.73 22.76
C GLY A 186 -19.04 -30.18 23.42
N VAL A 187 -17.84 -30.59 22.98
CA VAL A 187 -16.58 -29.99 23.47
C VAL A 187 -16.37 -28.64 22.77
N SER A 188 -15.96 -27.63 23.54
CA SER A 188 -15.59 -26.32 23.01
C SER A 188 -14.09 -26.25 22.73
N SER A 189 -13.71 -25.77 21.55
CA SER A 189 -12.33 -25.51 21.15
C SER A 189 -12.19 -24.06 20.69
N THR A 190 -11.04 -23.43 20.92
CA THR A 190 -10.74 -22.11 20.36
C THR A 190 -9.89 -22.24 19.11
N TYR A 191 -10.26 -21.50 18.07
CA TYR A 191 -9.56 -21.39 16.80
C TYR A 191 -9.05 -19.95 16.66
N SER A 192 -7.77 -19.75 16.35
CA SER A 192 -7.19 -18.41 16.30
C SER A 192 -6.08 -18.27 15.28
N VAL A 193 -5.94 -17.08 14.72
CA VAL A 193 -4.75 -16.69 13.95
C VAL A 193 -3.54 -16.59 14.89
N LYS A 194 -2.42 -17.20 14.51
CA LYS A 194 -1.19 -17.23 15.34
C LYS A 194 -0.57 -15.85 15.58
N TYR A 195 -0.54 -15.02 14.53
CA TYR A 195 0.07 -13.69 14.55
C TYR A 195 -0.94 -12.61 14.13
N PRO A 196 -1.96 -12.30 14.96
CA PRO A 196 -3.01 -11.35 14.61
C PRO A 196 -2.47 -9.91 14.43
N GLY A 197 -1.30 -9.61 15.01
CA GLY A 197 -0.61 -8.33 14.86
C GLY A 197 -0.07 -8.08 13.45
N ASP A 198 0.09 -9.12 12.62
CA ASP A 198 0.64 -9.00 11.26
C ASP A 198 -0.46 -8.91 10.20
N LEU A 199 -1.71 -9.14 10.59
CA LEU A 199 -2.84 -9.09 9.67
C LEU A 199 -3.04 -7.69 9.09
N PRO A 200 -3.35 -7.61 7.78
CA PRO A 200 -3.84 -6.39 7.17
C PRO A 200 -5.00 -5.80 7.94
N PHE A 201 -4.98 -4.49 8.14
CA PHE A 201 -6.07 -3.79 8.80
C PHE A 201 -6.37 -2.45 8.11
N GLY A 202 -7.59 -2.00 8.30
CA GLY A 202 -8.06 -0.69 7.88
C GLY A 202 -9.56 -0.71 7.62
N SER A 203 -10.13 0.43 7.27
CA SER A 203 -11.58 0.60 7.13
C SER A 203 -12.20 -0.22 5.99
N TYR A 204 -11.38 -0.74 5.06
CA TYR A 204 -11.84 -1.55 3.93
C TYR A 204 -11.55 -3.03 4.10
N VAL A 205 -11.01 -3.48 5.24
CA VAL A 205 -10.74 -4.89 5.50
C VAL A 205 -11.93 -5.51 6.24
N LEU A 206 -12.50 -6.56 5.65
CA LEU A 206 -13.65 -7.30 6.15
C LEU A 206 -13.21 -8.70 6.61
N PRO A 207 -13.14 -8.95 7.94
CA PRO A 207 -12.90 -10.27 8.48
C PRO A 207 -14.18 -11.11 8.46
N THR A 208 -14.07 -12.41 8.18
CA THR A 208 -15.20 -13.34 8.18
C THR A 208 -14.77 -14.69 8.72
N TRP A 209 -15.58 -15.25 9.63
CA TRP A 209 -15.46 -16.63 10.06
C TRP A 209 -16.46 -17.48 9.28
N ILE A 210 -16.01 -18.64 8.82
CA ILE A 210 -16.83 -19.63 8.13
C ILE A 210 -16.63 -20.97 8.86
N VAL A 211 -17.71 -21.71 9.06
CA VAL A 211 -17.66 -23.08 9.55
C VAL A 211 -18.55 -23.92 8.64
N GLU A 212 -17.94 -24.80 7.86
CA GLU A 212 -18.62 -25.66 6.89
C GLU A 212 -18.52 -27.13 7.31
N ASP A 213 -19.50 -27.95 6.93
CA ASP A 213 -19.33 -29.41 7.02
C ASP A 213 -18.58 -29.97 5.80
N GLY A 214 -18.28 -31.27 5.79
CA GLY A 214 -17.62 -31.93 4.65
C GLY A 214 -18.39 -31.92 3.32
N LYS A 215 -19.56 -31.28 3.24
CA LYS A 215 -20.28 -31.00 1.98
C LYS A 215 -20.16 -29.53 1.54
N GLY A 216 -19.49 -28.67 2.32
CA GLY A 216 -19.38 -27.24 2.07
C GLY A 216 -20.60 -26.43 2.52
N GLU A 217 -21.45 -26.98 3.40
CA GLU A 217 -22.63 -26.27 3.91
C GLU A 217 -22.28 -25.49 5.18
N ASP A 218 -22.68 -24.22 5.28
CA ASP A 218 -22.52 -23.42 6.50
C ASP A 218 -23.31 -24.06 7.66
N VAL A 219 -22.61 -24.35 8.75
CA VAL A 219 -23.16 -25.02 9.92
C VAL A 219 -23.28 -24.14 11.16
N ILE A 220 -22.96 -22.85 11.08
CA ILE A 220 -23.08 -21.93 12.21
C ILE A 220 -24.55 -21.84 12.67
N GLY A 221 -24.79 -22.11 13.95
CA GLY A 221 -26.13 -22.11 14.55
C GLY A 221 -26.95 -23.38 14.27
N THR A 222 -26.45 -24.30 13.45
CA THR A 222 -27.10 -25.60 13.19
C THR A 222 -26.28 -26.74 13.79
N LYS A 223 -25.14 -27.09 13.18
CA LYS A 223 -24.23 -28.15 13.68
C LYS A 223 -23.05 -27.60 14.47
N ALA A 224 -22.85 -26.28 14.53
CA ALA A 224 -21.80 -25.65 15.31
C ALA A 224 -22.35 -24.43 16.08
N ASN A 225 -22.11 -24.38 17.39
CA ASN A 225 -22.28 -23.17 18.19
C ASN A 225 -20.98 -22.37 18.15
N VAL A 226 -21.04 -21.12 17.69
CA VAL A 226 -19.85 -20.29 17.48
C VAL A 226 -19.96 -18.98 18.25
N THR A 227 -18.93 -18.65 19.02
CA THR A 227 -18.74 -17.32 19.62
C THR A 227 -17.48 -16.68 19.04
N ILE A 228 -17.61 -15.50 18.43
CA ILE A 228 -16.50 -14.80 17.77
C ILE A 228 -16.03 -13.61 18.62
N SER A 229 -14.72 -13.47 18.76
CA SER A 229 -14.05 -12.29 19.30
C SER A 229 -12.85 -11.94 18.43
N GLY A 230 -13.09 -11.11 17.40
CA GLY A 230 -12.07 -10.71 16.43
C GLY A 230 -11.46 -11.92 15.70
N THR A 231 -10.15 -12.12 15.87
CA THR A 231 -9.37 -13.19 15.24
C THR A 231 -9.44 -14.53 16.00
N ILE A 232 -10.41 -14.68 16.91
CA ILE A 232 -10.63 -15.89 17.71
C ILE A 232 -12.09 -16.32 17.58
N ALA A 233 -12.31 -17.60 17.30
CA ALA A 233 -13.62 -18.23 17.38
C ALA A 233 -13.60 -19.38 18.39
N THR A 234 -14.56 -19.40 19.31
CA THR A 234 -14.82 -20.55 20.18
C THR A 234 -15.96 -21.34 19.58
N ILE A 235 -15.70 -22.60 19.23
CA ILE A 235 -16.64 -23.45 18.51
C ILE A 235 -16.90 -24.73 19.30
N SER A 236 -18.16 -25.11 19.39
CA SER A 236 -18.60 -26.44 19.83
C SER A 236 -19.50 -27.06 18.78
N PHE A 237 -19.18 -28.28 18.36
CA PHE A 237 -19.92 -29.00 17.34
C PHE A 237 -21.01 -29.89 17.97
N ASN A 238 -22.21 -29.86 17.37
CA ASN A 238 -23.41 -30.58 17.83
C ASN A 238 -23.58 -31.94 17.15
N ALA A 239 -22.77 -32.26 16.15
CA ALA A 239 -22.81 -33.52 15.41
C ALA A 239 -21.41 -33.98 15.04
N SER A 240 -21.21 -35.30 15.03
CA SER A 240 -19.96 -35.90 14.54
C SER A 240 -19.81 -35.68 13.04
N GLY A 241 -18.58 -35.52 12.57
CA GLY A 241 -18.28 -35.29 11.15
C GLY A 241 -16.94 -34.62 10.94
N ILE A 242 -16.63 -34.37 9.67
CA ILE A 242 -15.50 -33.52 9.27
C ILE A 242 -16.07 -32.14 8.97
N TYR A 243 -15.38 -31.11 9.45
CA TYR A 243 -15.72 -29.72 9.21
C TYR A 243 -14.51 -28.96 8.70
N GLU A 244 -14.76 -27.79 8.11
CA GLU A 244 -13.74 -26.80 7.80
C GLU A 244 -14.05 -25.54 8.58
N VAL A 245 -13.07 -25.03 9.32
CA VAL A 245 -13.15 -23.75 10.01
C VAL A 245 -12.19 -22.80 9.32
N SER A 246 -12.68 -21.68 8.82
CA SER A 246 -11.83 -20.67 8.21
C SER A 246 -12.06 -19.25 8.75
N TYR A 247 -10.98 -18.48 8.78
CA TYR A 247 -10.97 -17.05 9.01
C TYR A 247 -10.39 -16.37 7.77
N ASN A 248 -11.23 -15.61 7.08
CA ASN A 248 -10.89 -14.97 5.83
C ASN A 248 -10.86 -13.45 6.00
N LEU A 249 -9.92 -12.80 5.31
CA LEU A 249 -9.85 -11.36 5.18
C LEU A 249 -10.08 -10.98 3.72
N HIS A 250 -11.06 -10.12 3.48
CA HIS A 250 -11.32 -9.56 2.17
C HIS A 250 -11.25 -8.04 2.20
N LEU A 251 -10.90 -7.43 1.08
CA LEU A 251 -11.21 -6.03 0.84
C LEU A 251 -12.73 -5.88 0.64
N SER A 252 -13.26 -4.69 0.92
CA SER A 252 -14.67 -4.35 0.67
C SER A 252 -15.10 -4.52 -0.79
N GLY A 253 -14.15 -4.52 -1.72
CA GLY A 253 -14.34 -4.86 -3.13
C GLY A 253 -14.37 -6.36 -3.46
N GLY A 254 -14.25 -7.24 -2.46
CA GLY A 254 -14.31 -8.71 -2.60
C GLY A 254 -12.97 -9.41 -2.85
N GLU A 255 -11.87 -8.67 -3.01
CA GLU A 255 -10.54 -9.24 -3.18
C GLU A 255 -10.02 -9.89 -1.88
N MET A 256 -9.56 -11.13 -1.95
CA MET A 256 -9.05 -11.85 -0.79
C MET A 256 -7.64 -11.39 -0.43
N LEU A 257 -7.41 -11.11 0.86
CA LEU A 257 -6.10 -10.74 1.41
C LEU A 257 -5.45 -11.91 2.15
N ALA A 258 -6.25 -12.69 2.86
CA ALA A 258 -5.77 -13.83 3.63
C ALA A 258 -6.88 -14.86 3.86
N SER A 259 -6.50 -16.13 3.94
CA SER A 259 -7.34 -17.23 4.39
C SER A 259 -6.55 -18.09 5.39
N TYR A 260 -7.14 -18.27 6.57
CA TYR A 260 -6.63 -19.16 7.59
C TYR A 260 -7.61 -20.28 7.78
N TRP A 261 -7.16 -21.53 7.78
CA TRP A 261 -8.07 -22.68 7.83
C TRP A 261 -7.63 -23.75 8.82
N PHE A 262 -8.57 -24.59 9.24
CA PHE A 262 -8.35 -25.78 10.05
C PHE A 262 -9.48 -26.77 9.83
N GLU A 263 -9.15 -28.05 9.72
CA GLU A 263 -10.14 -29.12 9.51
C GLU A 263 -10.30 -29.95 10.81
N PRO A 264 -11.33 -29.71 11.64
CA PRO A 264 -11.60 -30.57 12.77
C PRO A 264 -12.43 -31.81 12.38
N ILE A 265 -11.99 -32.95 12.87
CA ILE A 265 -12.71 -34.21 12.93
C ILE A 265 -13.42 -34.28 14.29
N VAL A 266 -14.75 -34.34 14.26
CA VAL A 266 -15.60 -34.38 15.46
C VAL A 266 -16.10 -35.80 15.66
N GLU A 267 -15.70 -36.41 16.77
CA GLU A 267 -16.16 -37.72 17.22
C GLU A 267 -17.35 -37.59 18.18
N LEU A 268 -18.01 -38.71 18.49
CA LEU A 268 -19.09 -38.78 19.49
C LEU A 268 -18.59 -38.56 20.92
#